data_AF-A0A7C3HN64-F1
#
_entry.id   AF-A0A7C3HN64-F1
#
_cell.length_a   1.000
_cell.length_b   1.000
_cell.length_c   1.000
_cell.angle_alpha   90.00
_cell.angle_beta   90.00
_cell.angle_gamma   90.00
#
_symmetry.space_group_name_H-M   'P 1'
#
loop_
_entity.id
_entity.type
_entity.pdbx_description
1 polymer ?
#
loop_
_entity_poly.entity_id
_entity_poly.type
_entity_poly.pdbx_seq_one_letter_code
_entity_poly.pdbx_strand_id
1 'polypeptide(L)'
;MERDSILPGRRRETAGRPWGGTVTIDDVRFNAHSVSFSSSTNADRPGMPMMGSLQAGVEVTIDVHDDVNMPFNPLRKLFQLANVVTRDKIRPVKIELWKDESCQNAICVYTFNGWIRNWRTSSGAEGNHTLDLTLQPAMDKQNHPEVGILS
;
A
#
# COMPACT_ATOMS: atom_id res chain seq x y z
N MET A 1 34.68 -42.88 -23.54
CA MET A 1 33.34 -43.05 -22.93
C MET A 1 33.37 -42.22 -21.65
N GLU A 2 33.09 -40.93 -21.78
CA GLU A 2 33.02 -39.99 -20.65
C GLU A 2 31.75 -39.18 -20.91
N ARG A 3 30.78 -39.30 -20.01
CA ARG A 3 29.46 -38.68 -20.13
C ARG A 3 29.48 -37.40 -19.31
N ASP A 4 29.47 -36.25 -19.99
CA ASP A 4 29.10 -34.98 -19.38
C ASP A 4 27.63 -35.04 -18.96
N SER A 5 27.40 -35.20 -17.66
CA SER A 5 26.08 -35.07 -17.06
C SER A 5 25.75 -33.59 -16.89
N ILE A 6 24.96 -33.07 -17.84
CA ILE A 6 24.28 -31.78 -17.75
C ILE A 6 23.40 -31.80 -16.49
N LEU A 7 23.76 -30.99 -15.49
CA LEU A 7 22.92 -30.77 -14.31
C LEU A 7 21.59 -30.15 -14.77
N PRO A 8 20.43 -30.71 -14.38
CA PRO A 8 19.15 -30.12 -14.74
C PRO A 8 19.03 -28.73 -14.12
N GLY A 9 18.71 -27.76 -14.98
CA GLY A 9 18.56 -26.36 -14.61
C GLY A 9 17.73 -26.22 -13.34
N ARG A 10 18.27 -25.47 -12.38
CA ARG A 10 17.46 -24.75 -11.41
C ARG A 10 16.48 -23.90 -12.22
N ARG A 11 15.29 -24.45 -12.47
CA ARG A 11 14.11 -23.65 -12.70
C ARG A 11 14.11 -22.69 -11.51
N ARG A 12 14.37 -21.40 -11.76
CA ARG A 12 13.91 -20.38 -10.82
C ARG A 12 12.41 -20.64 -10.78
N GLU A 13 11.97 -21.35 -9.74
CA GLU A 13 10.63 -21.15 -9.23
C GLU A 13 10.54 -19.64 -9.09
N THR A 14 9.75 -19.02 -9.96
CA THR A 14 9.23 -17.70 -9.70
C THR A 14 8.41 -17.89 -8.44
N ALA A 15 9.08 -17.75 -7.29
CA ALA A 15 8.40 -17.46 -6.04
C ALA A 15 7.38 -16.39 -6.40
N GLY A 16 6.09 -16.68 -6.17
CA GLY A 16 5.04 -15.68 -6.31
C GLY A 16 5.57 -14.43 -5.62
N ARG A 17 5.53 -13.29 -6.30
CA ARG A 17 6.15 -12.08 -5.74
C ARG A 17 5.58 -11.88 -4.34
N PRO A 18 6.40 -11.83 -3.28
CA PRO A 18 5.89 -11.74 -1.92
C PRO A 18 5.02 -10.50 -1.85
N TRP A 19 3.77 -10.66 -1.39
CA TRP A 19 2.88 -9.54 -1.18
C TRP A 19 3.56 -8.57 -0.20
N GLY A 20 3.73 -7.31 -0.61
CA GLY A 20 4.39 -6.29 0.20
C GLY A 20 3.61 -5.94 1.47
N GLY A 21 2.32 -6.28 1.53
CA GLY A 21 1.47 -6.14 2.70
C GLY A 21 -0.01 -6.33 2.36
N THR A 22 -0.86 -6.31 3.38
CA THR A 22 -2.32 -6.24 3.21
C THR A 22 -2.81 -4.86 3.61
N VAL A 23 -3.67 -4.28 2.79
CA VAL A 23 -4.30 -2.97 3.04
C VAL A 23 -5.80 -3.19 3.18
N THR A 24 -6.37 -2.58 4.22
CA THR A 24 -7.81 -2.52 4.45
C THR A 24 -8.23 -1.07 4.48
N ILE A 25 -9.17 -0.68 3.62
CA ILE A 25 -9.78 0.66 3.60
C ILE A 25 -11.29 0.44 3.75
N ASP A 26 -11.87 0.93 4.84
CA ASP A 26 -13.25 0.60 5.22
C ASP A 26 -13.42 -0.93 5.37
N ASP A 27 -14.29 -1.55 4.57
CA ASP A 27 -14.50 -2.99 4.46
C ASP A 27 -13.75 -3.64 3.28
N VAL A 28 -13.01 -2.84 2.48
CA VAL A 28 -12.28 -3.35 1.32
C VAL A 28 -10.88 -3.75 1.75
N ARG A 29 -10.64 -5.07 1.81
CA ARG A 29 -9.34 -5.68 2.11
C ARG A 29 -8.71 -6.28 0.86
N PHE A 30 -7.44 -6.00 0.64
CA PHE A 30 -6.68 -6.52 -0.49
C PHE A 30 -5.19 -6.59 -0.19
N ASN A 31 -4.48 -7.50 -0.84
CA ASN A 31 -3.03 -7.58 -0.80
C ASN A 31 -2.44 -6.60 -1.82
N ALA A 32 -1.40 -5.90 -1.39
CA ALA A 32 -0.68 -4.96 -2.23
C ALA A 32 0.63 -5.62 -2.71
N HIS A 33 1.00 -5.32 -3.95
CA HIS A 33 2.32 -5.69 -4.46
C HIS A 33 3.42 -4.96 -3.67
N SER A 34 3.20 -3.68 -3.38
CA SER A 34 4.09 -2.88 -2.53
C SER A 34 3.30 -1.89 -1.69
N VAL A 35 3.77 -1.68 -0.47
CA VAL A 35 3.28 -0.65 0.45
C VAL A 35 4.47 0.10 1.01
N SER A 36 4.39 1.43 1.02
CA SER A 36 5.34 2.30 1.67
C SER A 36 4.58 3.24 2.59
N PHE A 37 4.97 3.30 3.86
CA PHE A 37 4.53 4.34 4.79
C PHE A 37 5.69 5.31 4.97
N SER A 38 5.40 6.60 4.87
CA SER A 38 6.37 7.67 5.11
C SER A 38 5.76 8.74 6.00
N SER A 39 6.59 9.29 6.87
CA SER A 39 6.25 10.45 7.69
C SER A 39 7.45 11.38 7.76
N SER A 40 7.23 12.67 7.60
CA SER A 40 8.26 13.70 7.63
C SER A 40 7.75 14.97 8.29
N THR A 41 8.66 15.80 8.79
CA THR A 41 8.37 17.14 9.29
C THR A 41 9.13 18.14 8.43
N ASN A 42 8.50 19.28 8.11
CA ASN A 42 9.22 20.37 7.46
C ASN A 42 10.25 20.95 8.42
N ALA A 43 11.33 21.49 7.85
CA ALA A 43 12.32 22.27 8.58
C ALA A 43 12.24 23.73 8.14
N ASP A 44 12.52 24.65 9.07
CA ASP A 44 12.69 26.06 8.75
C ASP A 44 14.02 26.32 8.02
N ARG A 45 14.29 27.58 7.65
CA ARG A 45 15.54 27.94 6.93
C ARG A 45 16.83 27.51 7.65
N PRO A 46 16.96 27.67 8.98
CA PRO A 46 18.11 27.14 9.71
C PRO A 46 18.10 25.61 9.94
N GLY A 47 17.06 24.89 9.52
CA GLY A 47 16.99 23.42 9.59
C GLY A 47 16.30 22.88 10.84
N MET A 48 15.67 23.74 11.64
CA MET A 48 14.91 23.34 12.83
C MET A 48 13.55 22.78 12.42
N PRO A 49 13.08 21.68 13.04
CA PRO A 49 11.78 21.11 12.71
C PRO A 49 10.65 22.11 13.04
N MET A 50 9.75 22.28 12.09
CA MET A 50 8.57 23.12 12.26
C MET A 50 7.48 22.33 12.98
N MET A 51 7.13 22.75 14.19
CA MET A 51 6.03 22.15 14.94
C MET A 51 4.71 22.24 14.16
N GLY A 52 3.93 21.15 14.18
CA GLY A 52 2.67 21.05 13.42
C GLY A 52 2.84 20.81 11.91
N SER A 53 4.06 20.61 11.41
CA SER A 53 4.32 20.35 9.99
C SER A 53 4.41 18.87 9.62
N LEU A 54 3.97 17.97 10.51
CA LEU A 54 3.99 16.53 10.26
C LEU A 54 3.15 16.20 9.03
N GLN A 55 3.79 15.58 8.05
CA GLN A 55 3.17 15.06 6.84
C GLN A 55 3.37 13.56 6.82
N ALA A 56 2.28 12.81 6.69
CA ALA A 56 2.32 11.37 6.53
C ALA A 56 1.61 10.99 5.23
N GLY A 57 2.13 9.97 4.57
CA GLY A 57 1.61 9.47 3.32
C GLY A 57 1.91 8.00 3.15
N VAL A 58 0.97 7.30 2.51
CA VAL A 58 1.14 5.90 2.14
C VAL A 58 1.07 5.78 0.64
N GLU A 59 1.99 5.03 0.06
CA GLU A 59 1.96 4.64 -1.34
C GLU A 59 1.69 3.14 -1.44
N VAL A 60 0.71 2.78 -2.26
CA VAL A 60 0.27 1.40 -2.43
C VAL A 60 0.17 1.11 -3.93
N THR A 61 0.79 0.00 -4.35
CA THR A 61 0.66 -0.51 -5.72
C THR A 61 -0.02 -1.86 -5.71
N ILE A 62 -0.97 -2.04 -6.61
CA ILE A 62 -1.82 -3.23 -6.73
C ILE A 62 -1.74 -3.75 -8.16
N ASP A 63 -1.68 -5.06 -8.33
CA ASP A 63 -1.86 -5.72 -9.62
C ASP A 63 -3.36 -5.88 -9.88
N VAL A 64 -3.86 -5.28 -10.97
CA VAL A 64 -5.30 -5.33 -11.29
C VAL A 64 -5.69 -6.52 -12.19
N HIS A 65 -4.73 -7.38 -12.58
CA HIS A 65 -5.05 -8.66 -13.23
C HIS A 65 -5.48 -9.74 -12.23
N ASP A 66 -5.30 -9.52 -10.93
CA ASP A 66 -5.66 -10.48 -9.91
C ASP A 66 -7.15 -10.37 -9.56
N ASP A 67 -7.97 -11.19 -10.24
CA ASP A 67 -9.42 -11.26 -10.01
C ASP A 67 -9.80 -11.84 -8.64
N VAL A 68 -8.86 -12.47 -7.93
CA VAL A 68 -9.08 -13.02 -6.58
C VAL A 68 -8.80 -11.98 -5.52
N ASN A 69 -7.66 -11.28 -5.66
CA ASN A 69 -7.20 -10.29 -4.69
C ASN A 69 -7.82 -8.90 -4.89
N MET A 70 -8.06 -8.51 -6.15
CA MET A 70 -8.69 -7.23 -6.50
C MET A 70 -9.83 -7.43 -7.52
N PRO A 71 -10.95 -8.08 -7.12
CA PRO A 71 -12.12 -8.18 -7.97
C PRO A 71 -12.66 -6.79 -8.34
N PHE A 72 -13.38 -6.70 -9.46
CA PHE A 72 -13.89 -5.44 -9.99
C PHE A 72 -14.79 -4.65 -9.02
N ASN A 73 -15.59 -5.34 -8.20
CA ASN A 73 -16.51 -4.69 -7.25
C ASN A 73 -15.76 -3.91 -6.13
N PRO A 74 -14.81 -4.52 -5.39
CA PRO A 74 -13.88 -3.81 -4.52
C PRO A 74 -13.15 -2.66 -5.20
N LEU A 75 -12.60 -2.89 -6.40
CA LEU A 75 -11.90 -1.85 -7.18
C LEU A 75 -12.80 -0.64 -7.45
N ARG A 76 -14.05 -0.88 -7.88
CA ARG A 76 -15.06 0.16 -8.10
C ARG A 76 -15.40 0.92 -6.82
N LYS A 77 -15.52 0.22 -5.68
CA LYS A 77 -15.78 0.87 -4.38
C LYS A 77 -14.63 1.77 -3.98
N LEU A 78 -13.38 1.33 -4.14
CA LEU A 78 -12.20 2.17 -3.90
C LEU A 78 -12.18 3.39 -4.83
N PHE A 79 -12.51 3.21 -6.12
CA PHE A 79 -12.58 4.34 -7.06
C PHE A 79 -13.66 5.36 -6.65
N GLN A 80 -14.81 4.93 -6.12
CA GLN A 80 -15.85 5.85 -5.62
C GLN A 80 -15.37 6.65 -4.40
N LEU A 81 -14.54 6.06 -3.54
CA LEU A 81 -13.91 6.76 -2.42
C LEU A 81 -12.86 7.77 -2.91
N ALA A 82 -12.12 7.45 -3.97
CA ALA A 82 -11.11 8.34 -4.56
C ALA A 82 -11.72 9.48 -5.39
N ASN A 83 -12.81 9.20 -6.11
CA ASN A 83 -13.41 10.13 -7.05
C ASN A 83 -14.14 11.26 -6.30
N VAL A 84 -13.62 12.49 -6.34
CA VAL A 84 -14.09 13.65 -5.57
C VAL A 84 -13.92 13.42 -4.06
N VAL A 85 -12.85 13.97 -3.49
CA VAL A 85 -12.52 13.81 -2.06
C VAL A 85 -13.38 14.77 -1.24
N THR A 86 -14.22 14.21 -0.37
CA THR A 86 -15.08 14.93 0.57
C THR A 86 -14.88 14.40 1.99
N ARG A 87 -15.22 15.19 3.01
CA ARG A 87 -15.01 14.80 4.42
C ARG A 87 -15.74 13.51 4.80
N ASP A 88 -16.90 13.25 4.21
CA ASP A 88 -17.68 12.02 4.42
C ASP A 88 -17.02 10.77 3.83
N LYS A 89 -15.91 10.90 3.08
CA LYS A 89 -15.11 9.79 2.54
C LYS A 89 -13.87 9.47 3.36
N ILE A 90 -13.68 10.12 4.51
CA ILE A 90 -12.71 9.68 5.51
C ILE A 90 -13.11 8.26 5.96
N ARG A 91 -12.20 7.31 5.81
CA ARG A 91 -12.41 5.91 6.17
C ARG A 91 -11.31 5.40 7.08
N PRO A 92 -11.59 4.42 7.95
CA PRO A 92 -10.55 3.71 8.67
C PRO A 92 -9.67 2.96 7.67
N VAL A 93 -8.36 3.08 7.85
CA VAL A 93 -7.32 2.42 7.09
C VAL A 93 -6.48 1.57 8.04
N LYS A 94 -6.23 0.32 7.65
CA LYS A 94 -5.28 -0.59 8.31
C LYS A 94 -4.30 -1.10 7.27
N ILE A 95 -3.02 -1.06 7.60
CA ILE A 95 -1.93 -1.59 6.77
C ILE A 95 -1.18 -2.61 7.60
N GLU A 96 -1.01 -3.80 7.06
CA GLU A 96 -0.30 -4.91 7.70
C GLU A 96 0.88 -5.30 6.83
N LEU A 97 2.10 -5.10 7.35
CA LEU A 97 3.32 -5.55 6.70
C LEU A 97 3.69 -6.92 7.26
N TRP A 98 3.75 -7.94 6.41
CA TRP A 98 3.89 -9.33 6.85
C TRP A 98 5.34 -9.78 6.91
N LYS A 99 5.62 -10.70 7.84
CA LYS A 99 6.94 -11.35 7.94
C LYS A 99 7.20 -12.31 6.78
N ASP A 100 6.15 -12.99 6.34
CA ASP A 100 6.17 -13.99 5.29
C ASP A 100 4.78 -14.09 4.64
N GLU A 101 4.67 -14.95 3.62
CA GLU A 101 3.45 -15.14 2.82
C GLU A 101 2.31 -15.82 3.60
N SER A 102 2.58 -16.39 4.78
CA SER A 102 1.52 -17.04 5.59
C SER A 102 0.56 -16.01 6.21
N CYS A 103 0.93 -14.73 6.22
CA CYS A 103 0.14 -13.64 6.81
C CYS A 103 -0.27 -13.89 8.28
N GLN A 104 0.52 -14.68 9.02
CA GLN A 104 0.20 -15.02 10.42
C GLN A 104 0.78 -14.01 11.42
N ASN A 105 1.93 -13.40 11.11
CA ASN A 105 2.62 -12.47 11.99
C ASN A 105 2.99 -11.20 11.21
N ALA A 106 2.29 -10.10 11.52
CA ALA A 106 2.65 -8.79 10.98
C ALA A 106 3.93 -8.29 11.66
N ILE A 107 4.89 -7.79 10.87
CA ILE A 107 6.06 -7.06 11.35
C ILE A 107 5.63 -5.70 11.92
N CYS A 108 4.68 -5.06 11.25
CA CYS A 108 4.24 -3.72 11.57
C CYS A 108 2.81 -3.52 11.09
N VAL A 109 1.98 -2.90 11.93
CA VAL A 109 0.61 -2.55 11.58
C VAL A 109 0.38 -1.06 11.78
N TYR A 110 0.06 -0.34 10.69
CA TYR A 110 -0.35 1.05 10.76
C TYR A 110 -1.87 1.16 10.74
N THR A 111 -2.41 2.05 11.56
CA THR A 111 -3.85 2.36 11.60
C THR A 111 -4.08 3.86 11.63
N PHE A 112 -5.02 4.35 10.82
CA PHE A 112 -5.40 5.76 10.80
C PHE A 112 -6.77 5.92 10.12
N ASN A 113 -7.44 7.05 10.35
CA ASN A 113 -8.54 7.47 9.48
C ASN A 113 -7.96 8.34 8.36
N GLY A 114 -8.35 8.12 7.11
CA GLY A 114 -7.78 8.84 5.97
C GLY A 114 -8.63 8.75 4.71
N TRP A 115 -8.08 9.24 3.59
CA TRP A 115 -8.71 9.16 2.28
C TRP A 115 -7.70 8.78 1.20
N ILE A 116 -8.22 8.35 0.04
CA ILE A 116 -7.42 8.15 -1.16
C ILE A 116 -7.16 9.54 -1.77
N ARG A 117 -5.88 9.94 -1.80
CA ARG A 117 -5.42 11.24 -2.31
C ARG A 117 -5.12 11.20 -3.80
N ASN A 118 -4.52 10.11 -4.28
CA ASN A 118 -4.17 9.93 -5.68
C ASN A 118 -4.66 8.56 -6.17
N TRP A 119 -5.11 8.52 -7.43
CA TRP A 119 -5.51 7.31 -8.13
C TRP A 119 -4.89 7.31 -9.51
N ARG A 120 -4.08 6.30 -9.82
CA ARG A 120 -3.45 6.16 -11.13
C ARG A 120 -3.46 4.70 -11.56
N THR A 121 -4.19 4.41 -12.63
CA THR A 121 -4.05 3.14 -13.35
C THR A 121 -2.99 3.29 -14.43
N SER A 122 -2.08 2.33 -14.52
CA SER A 122 -1.04 2.29 -15.54
C SER A 122 -1.03 0.96 -16.26
N SER A 123 -0.70 0.97 -17.55
CA SER A 123 -0.52 -0.21 -18.37
C SER A 123 0.84 -0.15 -19.03
N GLY A 124 1.69 -1.15 -18.81
CA GLY A 124 2.94 -1.32 -19.55
C GLY A 124 2.69 -2.05 -20.87
N ALA A 125 3.50 -1.77 -21.90
CA ALA A 125 3.44 -2.50 -23.18
C ALA A 125 3.79 -3.99 -23.02
N GLU A 126 4.50 -4.37 -21.95
CA GLU A 126 4.98 -5.74 -21.68
C GLU A 126 4.78 -6.15 -20.20
N GLY A 127 3.89 -5.49 -19.45
CA GLY A 127 3.71 -5.73 -18.01
C GLY A 127 2.25 -5.72 -17.58
N ASN A 128 2.01 -6.27 -16.38
CA ASN A 128 0.69 -6.26 -15.76
C ASN A 128 0.20 -4.83 -15.58
N HIS A 129 -1.10 -4.61 -15.78
CA HIS A 129 -1.76 -3.38 -15.40
C HIS A 129 -1.67 -3.19 -13.89
N THR A 130 -1.30 -1.99 -13.45
CA THR A 130 -1.18 -1.67 -12.04
C THR A 130 -2.10 -0.52 -11.66
N LEU A 131 -2.55 -0.53 -10.42
CA LEU A 131 -3.15 0.61 -9.75
C LEU A 131 -2.15 1.12 -8.71
N ASP A 132 -1.73 2.37 -8.88
CA ASP A 132 -1.03 3.14 -7.86
C ASP A 132 -2.02 4.04 -7.15
N LEU A 133 -2.14 3.89 -5.84
CA LEU A 133 -2.94 4.75 -4.99
C LEU A 133 -2.11 5.33 -3.87
N THR A 134 -2.40 6.56 -3.48
CA THR A 134 -1.80 7.15 -2.27
C THR A 134 -2.86 7.45 -1.24
N LEU A 135 -2.56 7.15 0.02
CA LEU A 135 -3.43 7.42 1.16
C LEU A 135 -2.85 8.56 1.97
N GLN A 136 -3.72 9.45 2.41
CA GLN A 136 -3.38 10.54 3.29
C GLN A 136 -4.19 10.39 4.59
N PRO A 137 -3.54 10.35 5.76
CA PRO A 137 -4.23 10.44 7.03
C PRO A 137 -5.03 11.74 7.13
N ALA A 138 -6.23 11.64 7.68
CA ALA A 138 -7.04 12.79 8.01
C ALA A 138 -6.37 13.54 9.16
N MET A 139 -6.48 14.87 9.13
CA MET A 139 -6.00 15.72 10.20
C MET A 139 -7.05 15.82 11.31
N ASP A 140 -6.61 15.86 12.56
CA ASP A 140 -7.45 16.15 13.72
C ASP A 140 -7.89 17.63 13.73
N LYS A 141 -8.62 18.05 14.78
CA LYS A 141 -9.10 19.44 14.93
C LYS A 141 -7.95 20.44 15.15
N GLN A 142 -6.75 19.96 15.44
CA GLN A 142 -5.52 20.70 15.69
C GLN A 142 -4.57 20.65 14.48
N ASN A 143 -5.01 20.07 13.35
CA ASN A 143 -4.23 19.85 12.13
C ASN A 143 -3.04 18.88 12.27
N HIS A 144 -3.13 17.88 13.14
CA HIS A 144 -2.14 16.80 13.24
C HIS A 144 -2.68 15.51 12.62
N PRO A 145 -1.86 14.76 11.84
CA PRO A 145 -2.24 13.43 11.41
C PRO A 145 -2.13 12.46 12.59
N GLU A 146 -3.19 11.68 12.83
CA GLU A 146 -3.19 10.64 13.87
C GLU A 146 -2.96 9.27 13.22
N VAL A 147 -1.76 8.73 13.42
CA VAL A 147 -1.37 7.39 12.95
C VAL A 147 -0.94 6.55 14.15
N GLY A 148 -1.62 5.42 14.36
CA GLY A 148 -1.25 4.42 15.35
C GLY A 148 -0.36 3.33 14.74
N ILE A 149 0.62 2.87 15.52
CA ILE A 149 1.39 1.66 15.24
C ILE A 149 1.03 0.60 16.28
N LEU A 150 0.71 -0.61 15.83
CA LEU A 150 0.45 -1.75 16.71
C LEU A 150 1.60 -2.76 16.59
N SER A 151 2.00 -3.30 17.75
CA SER A 151 2.96 -4.40 17.89
C SER A 151 2.27 -5.76 17.91
#